data_AF-A0A653EV27-F1
#
_entry.id   AF-A0A653EV27-F1
#
_cell.length_a   1.000
_cell.length_b   1.000
_cell.length_c   1.000
_cell.angle_alpha   90.00
_cell.angle_beta   90.00
_cell.angle_gamma   90.00
#
_symmetry.space_group_name_H-M   'P 1'
#
loop_
_entity.id
_entity.type
_entity.pdbx_description
1 polymer ?
#
loop_
_entity_poly.entity_id
_entity_poly.type
_entity_poly.pdbx_seq_one_letter_code
_entity_poly.pdbx_strand_id
1 'polypeptide(L)'
;MPGPAAWAAPVDSNDEPTPCRAERIAVTASPTQAAVGHRALNLIFSLAGGAVPCTLTGYPGVDSGAGGPLIHAQPTLRGYMGGLPASVTVPPTITVSLSQQAQTVVESIAFDAGGNRCPTYTDLLVNLPDTPVVFTVPATIDACQLQVHPITEAAPQSGESA
;
A
#
# COMPACT_ATOMS: atom_id res chain seq x y z
N MET A 1 12.61 -45.06 -39.66
CA MET A 1 13.30 -43.80 -39.36
C MET A 1 12.66 -43.20 -38.11
N PRO A 2 13.35 -43.09 -36.97
CA PRO A 2 12.81 -42.40 -35.79
C PRO A 2 12.88 -40.89 -36.02
N GLY A 3 11.75 -40.19 -35.81
CA GLY A 3 11.65 -38.73 -35.94
C GLY A 3 12.36 -37.98 -34.80
N PRO A 4 12.68 -36.69 -34.98
CA PRO A 4 13.38 -35.92 -33.95
C PRO A 4 12.48 -35.73 -32.72
N ALA A 5 13.07 -35.90 -31.54
CA ALA A 5 12.43 -35.59 -30.27
C ALA A 5 12.16 -34.08 -30.18
N ALA A 6 10.93 -33.70 -29.87
CA ALA A 6 10.62 -32.34 -29.45
C ALA A 6 11.24 -32.11 -28.06
N TRP A 7 12.24 -31.24 -27.99
CA TRP A 7 12.77 -30.76 -26.71
C TRP A 7 12.06 -29.46 -26.38
N ALA A 8 11.33 -29.44 -25.26
CA ALA A 8 10.87 -28.19 -24.68
C ALA A 8 12.11 -27.43 -24.18
N ALA A 9 12.28 -26.19 -24.64
CA ALA A 9 13.29 -25.31 -24.07
C ALA A 9 13.04 -25.16 -22.56
N PRO A 10 14.09 -25.14 -21.72
CA PRO A 10 13.92 -24.78 -20.33
C PRO A 10 13.28 -23.40 -20.28
N VAL A 11 12.22 -23.25 -19.49
CA VAL A 11 11.73 -21.93 -19.11
C VAL A 11 12.90 -21.20 -18.45
N ASP A 12 13.26 -20.02 -18.95
CA ASP A 12 14.24 -19.18 -18.29
C ASP A 12 13.73 -18.92 -16.86
N SER A 13 14.44 -19.45 -15.87
CA SER A 13 14.14 -19.29 -14.44
C SER A 13 14.46 -17.87 -13.92
N ASN A 14 14.17 -16.84 -14.72
CA ASN A 14 14.13 -15.44 -14.29
C ASN A 14 12.70 -15.03 -13.90
N ASP A 15 11.92 -15.95 -13.34
CA ASP A 15 10.58 -15.71 -12.79
C ASP A 15 10.67 -15.01 -11.42
N GLU A 16 11.56 -14.03 -11.29
CA GLU A 16 11.44 -13.03 -10.24
C GLU A 16 10.29 -12.11 -10.66
N PRO A 17 9.21 -12.04 -9.88
CA PRO A 17 8.06 -11.25 -10.26
C PRO A 17 8.49 -9.80 -10.48
N THR A 18 8.18 -9.23 -11.66
CA THR A 18 8.64 -7.88 -12.00
C THR A 18 8.06 -6.86 -11.00
N PRO A 19 8.91 -6.09 -10.29
CA PRO A 19 8.41 -5.07 -9.37
C PRO A 19 7.53 -4.05 -10.08
N CYS A 20 6.46 -3.62 -9.41
CA CYS A 20 5.57 -2.62 -9.95
C CYS A 20 6.29 -1.28 -10.13
N ARG A 21 6.11 -0.69 -11.31
CA ARG A 21 6.53 0.68 -11.60
C ARG A 21 5.33 1.62 -11.47
N ALA A 22 5.60 2.88 -11.20
CA ALA A 22 4.56 3.87 -10.94
C ALA A 22 3.56 4.02 -12.10
N GLU A 23 4.00 3.86 -13.35
CA GLU A 23 3.13 4.01 -14.52
C GLU A 23 2.10 2.87 -14.67
N ARG A 24 2.27 1.78 -13.92
CA ARG A 24 1.41 0.59 -13.96
C ARG A 24 0.43 0.53 -12.81
N ILE A 25 0.51 1.45 -11.84
CA ILE A 25 -0.26 1.40 -10.61
C ILE A 25 -1.07 2.67 -10.45
N ALA A 26 -2.33 2.49 -10.06
CA ALA A 26 -3.15 3.54 -9.49
C ALA A 26 -3.19 3.38 -7.96
N VAL A 27 -3.19 4.51 -7.25
CA VAL A 27 -3.28 4.56 -5.79
C VAL A 27 -4.52 5.33 -5.40
N THR A 28 -5.36 4.73 -4.55
CA THR A 28 -6.53 5.38 -3.96
C THR A 28 -6.51 5.22 -2.45
N ALA A 29 -7.31 6.03 -1.75
CA ALA A 29 -7.47 5.93 -0.30
C ALA A 29 -8.92 5.57 0.06
N SER A 30 -9.09 4.71 1.06
CA SER A 30 -10.39 4.52 1.70
C SER A 30 -10.78 5.74 2.55
N PRO A 31 -12.06 5.87 2.94
CA PRO A 31 -12.44 6.78 4.01
C PRO A 31 -11.67 6.50 5.31
N THR A 32 -11.41 7.55 6.07
CA THR A 32 -10.72 7.46 7.35
C THR A 32 -11.62 6.86 8.42
N GLN A 33 -11.05 5.90 9.15
CA GLN A 33 -11.64 5.23 10.29
C GLN A 33 -11.04 5.80 11.57
N ALA A 34 -11.75 5.69 12.69
CA ALA A 34 -11.30 6.22 13.97
C ALA A 34 -11.55 5.21 15.09
N ALA A 35 -10.57 5.05 15.98
CA ALA A 35 -10.70 4.22 17.17
C ALA A 35 -9.76 4.70 18.28
N VAL A 36 -10.32 5.03 19.46
CA VAL A 36 -9.55 5.41 20.68
C VAL A 36 -8.45 6.44 20.41
N GLY A 37 -8.78 7.50 19.66
CA GLY A 37 -7.84 8.58 19.32
C GLY A 37 -6.95 8.31 18.11
N HIS A 38 -6.86 7.06 17.63
CA HIS A 38 -6.22 6.72 16.37
C HIS A 38 -7.11 7.11 15.18
N ARG A 39 -6.46 7.36 14.04
CA ARG A 39 -7.09 7.36 12.73
C ARG A 39 -6.36 6.36 11.85
N ALA A 40 -7.08 5.75 10.91
CA ALA A 40 -6.43 4.99 9.87
C ALA A 40 -7.23 5.04 8.57
N LEU A 41 -6.52 4.84 7.48
CA LEU A 41 -7.10 4.61 6.17
C LEU A 41 -6.29 3.53 5.44
N ASN A 42 -6.92 2.91 4.45
CA ASN A 42 -6.24 1.98 3.58
C ASN A 42 -5.85 2.71 2.29
N LEU A 43 -4.55 2.69 1.97
CA LEU A 43 -4.09 2.97 0.62
C LEU A 43 -4.24 1.69 -0.19
N ILE A 44 -4.92 1.79 -1.33
CA ILE A 44 -5.23 0.65 -2.21
C ILE A 44 -4.43 0.83 -3.49
N PHE A 45 -3.65 -0.18 -3.84
CA PHE A 45 -2.84 -0.25 -5.05
C PHE A 45 -3.50 -1.20 -6.04
N SER A 46 -3.89 -0.66 -7.18
CA SER A 46 -4.52 -1.41 -8.26
C SER A 46 -3.78 -1.22 -9.56
N LEU A 47 -3.96 -2.17 -10.47
CA LEU A 47 -3.34 -2.11 -11.78
C LEU A 47 -3.99 -1.00 -12.62
N ALA A 48 -3.18 -0.10 -13.17
CA ALA A 48 -3.66 0.86 -14.15
C ALA A 48 -4.18 0.12 -15.41
N GLY A 49 -5.21 0.69 -16.04
CA GLY A 49 -5.88 0.04 -17.17
C GLY A 49 -4.92 -0.38 -18.28
N GLY A 50 -4.93 -1.67 -18.64
CA GLY A 50 -4.09 -2.23 -19.70
C GLY A 50 -2.64 -2.53 -19.31
N ALA A 51 -2.24 -2.33 -18.04
CA ALA A 51 -0.91 -2.73 -17.59
C ALA A 51 -0.82 -4.25 -17.37
N VAL A 52 0.40 -4.76 -17.27
CA VAL A 52 0.69 -6.18 -16.98
C VAL A 52 0.89 -6.38 -15.47
N PRO A 53 0.54 -7.56 -14.92
CA PRO A 53 0.75 -7.87 -13.51
C PRO A 53 2.19 -7.62 -13.05
N CYS A 54 2.33 -7.21 -11.80
CA CYS A 54 3.61 -6.87 -11.18
C CYS A 54 3.53 -7.10 -9.66
N THR A 55 4.65 -7.01 -8.96
CA THR A 55 4.69 -7.23 -7.51
C THR A 55 5.00 -5.98 -6.69
N LEU A 56 4.43 -5.95 -5.49
CA LEU A 56 4.73 -4.99 -4.45
C LEU A 56 5.13 -5.74 -3.18
N THR A 57 6.14 -5.24 -2.47
CA THR A 57 6.60 -5.80 -1.20
C THR A 57 7.13 -4.69 -0.31
N GLY A 58 7.23 -4.94 1.00
CA GLY A 58 7.73 -3.97 1.95
C GLY A 58 6.71 -2.87 2.30
N TYR A 59 7.17 -1.63 2.35
CA TYR A 59 6.41 -0.46 2.79
C TYR A 59 6.45 0.62 1.71
N PRO A 60 5.32 1.27 1.37
CA PRO A 60 5.39 2.48 0.57
C PRO A 60 5.96 3.63 1.41
N GLY A 61 6.60 4.58 0.75
CA GLY A 61 6.87 5.88 1.37
C GLY A 61 5.54 6.63 1.51
N VAL A 62 5.28 7.21 2.67
CA VAL A 62 4.07 8.02 2.89
C VAL A 62 4.45 9.27 3.67
N ASP A 63 4.14 10.42 3.09
CA ASP A 63 4.23 11.71 3.76
C ASP A 63 2.87 12.39 3.81
N SER A 64 2.67 13.24 4.81
CA SER A 64 1.50 14.09 4.87
C SER A 64 1.52 15.15 3.76
N GLY A 65 0.36 15.42 3.16
CA GLY A 65 0.18 16.47 2.17
C GLY A 65 -0.14 17.84 2.77
N ALA A 66 -1.07 18.56 2.14
CA ALA A 66 -1.53 19.85 2.64
C ALA A 66 -2.34 19.71 3.94
N GLY A 67 -2.19 20.67 4.85
CA GLY A 67 -2.96 20.74 6.11
C GLY A 67 -2.14 21.13 7.33
N GLY A 68 -0.82 20.96 7.28
CA GLY A 68 0.08 21.27 8.39
C GLY A 68 1.56 21.09 8.02
N PRO A 69 2.45 21.02 9.03
CA PRO A 69 3.84 20.64 8.82
C PRO A 69 3.95 19.26 8.15
N LEU A 70 5.03 19.05 7.39
CA LEU A 70 5.32 17.76 6.77
C LEU A 70 5.59 16.70 7.84
N ILE A 71 4.87 15.58 7.78
CA ILE A 71 5.04 14.41 8.63
C ILE A 71 5.45 13.25 7.73
N HIS A 72 6.58 12.62 8.06
CA HIS A 72 7.03 11.39 7.43
C HIS A 72 6.49 10.19 8.18
N ALA A 73 5.81 9.28 7.50
CA ALA A 73 5.29 8.07 8.13
C ALA A 73 6.43 7.12 8.53
N GLN A 74 6.37 6.63 9.76
CA GLN A 74 7.32 5.63 10.24
C GLN A 74 6.88 4.22 9.81
N PRO A 75 7.73 3.43 9.13
CA PRO A 75 7.44 2.03 8.85
C PRO A 75 7.33 1.22 10.13
N THR A 76 6.20 0.55 10.34
CA THR A 76 5.99 -0.35 11.48
C THR A 76 5.30 -1.62 11.01
N LEU A 77 5.76 -2.79 11.48
CA LEU A 77 5.12 -4.05 11.11
C LEU A 77 3.63 -4.09 11.50
N ARG A 78 3.26 -3.36 12.57
CA ARG A 78 1.97 -3.38 13.24
C ARG A 78 1.70 -2.06 13.95
N GLY A 79 0.42 -1.75 14.11
CA GLY A 79 -0.11 -0.61 14.86
C GLY A 79 -1.41 -0.98 15.55
N TYR A 80 -2.09 0.03 16.11
CA TYR A 80 -3.37 -0.18 16.79
C TYR A 80 -4.49 -0.57 15.81
N MET A 81 -4.46 0.01 14.61
CA MET A 81 -5.49 -0.10 13.58
C MET A 81 -5.14 -1.10 12.48
N GLY A 82 -3.94 -1.69 12.47
CA GLY A 82 -3.62 -2.73 11.51
C GLY A 82 -2.17 -3.18 11.45
N GLY A 83 -1.80 -3.65 10.26
CA GLY A 83 -0.51 -4.26 9.96
C GLY A 83 -0.55 -5.78 9.96
N LEU A 84 0.62 -6.41 10.08
CA LEU A 84 0.76 -7.84 9.88
C LEU A 84 0.21 -8.66 11.07
N PRO A 85 -0.30 -9.88 10.82
CA PRO A 85 -0.65 -10.82 11.90
C PRO A 85 0.54 -11.07 12.82
N ALA A 86 0.33 -11.28 14.13
CA ALA A 86 1.39 -11.36 15.14
C ALA A 86 2.53 -12.36 14.84
N SER A 87 2.24 -13.43 14.09
CA SER A 87 3.22 -14.46 13.71
C SER A 87 4.09 -14.10 12.50
N VAL A 88 3.77 -13.04 11.75
CA VAL A 88 4.43 -12.71 10.47
C VAL A 88 5.36 -11.51 10.64
N THR A 89 6.67 -11.72 10.62
CA THR A 89 7.67 -10.65 10.85
C THR A 89 8.30 -10.10 9.57
N VAL A 90 7.99 -10.70 8.42
CA VAL A 90 8.52 -10.31 7.11
C VAL A 90 7.36 -9.83 6.24
N PRO A 91 7.45 -8.62 5.64
CA PRO A 91 6.49 -8.16 4.65
C PRO A 91 6.30 -9.19 3.52
N PRO A 92 5.05 -9.54 3.15
CA PRO A 92 4.82 -10.43 2.04
C PRO A 92 5.07 -9.71 0.71
N THR A 93 5.31 -10.50 -0.35
CA THR A 93 5.30 -10.02 -1.73
C THR A 93 3.93 -10.30 -2.34
N ILE A 94 3.26 -9.24 -2.80
CA ILE A 94 1.90 -9.29 -3.33
C ILE A 94 1.92 -9.06 -4.83
N THR A 95 1.26 -9.93 -5.60
CA THR A 95 1.03 -9.71 -7.02
C THR A 95 -0.18 -8.82 -7.22
N VAL A 96 0.01 -7.68 -7.87
CA VAL A 96 -1.08 -6.80 -8.33
C VAL A 96 -1.46 -7.19 -9.75
N SER A 97 -2.74 -7.44 -9.97
CA SER A 97 -3.32 -7.81 -11.26
C SER A 97 -4.71 -7.20 -11.42
N LEU A 98 -5.41 -7.51 -12.52
CA LEU A 98 -6.79 -7.05 -12.72
C LEU A 98 -7.77 -7.64 -11.69
N SER A 99 -7.47 -8.80 -11.12
CA SER A 99 -8.32 -9.49 -10.13
C SER A 99 -7.78 -9.40 -8.70
N GLN A 100 -6.58 -8.85 -8.50
CA GLN A 100 -5.92 -8.80 -7.21
C GLN A 100 -5.33 -7.42 -6.97
N GLN A 101 -5.76 -6.79 -5.89
CA GLN A 101 -5.26 -5.50 -5.44
C GLN A 101 -4.39 -5.71 -4.20
N ALA A 102 -3.47 -4.78 -3.97
CA ALA A 102 -2.71 -4.71 -2.73
C ALA A 102 -3.20 -3.53 -1.89
N GLN A 103 -2.94 -3.56 -0.60
CA GLN A 103 -3.24 -2.45 0.30
C GLN A 103 -2.17 -2.26 1.35
N THR A 104 -2.06 -1.05 1.88
CA THR A 104 -1.42 -0.79 3.17
C THR A 104 -2.33 0.04 4.05
N VAL A 105 -2.14 -0.07 5.36
CA VAL A 105 -2.79 0.78 6.35
C VAL A 105 -1.84 1.92 6.70
N VAL A 106 -2.34 3.15 6.62
CA VAL A 106 -1.69 4.33 7.17
C VAL A 106 -2.42 4.69 8.46
N GLU A 107 -1.69 4.72 9.57
CA GLU A 107 -2.23 4.99 10.91
C GLU A 107 -1.67 6.30 11.46
N SER A 108 -2.49 7.04 12.20
CA SER A 108 -2.10 8.27 12.87
C SER A 108 -2.73 8.37 14.26
N ILE A 109 -2.27 9.37 15.01
CA ILE A 109 -2.93 9.83 16.25
C ILE A 109 -3.55 11.20 15.98
N ALA A 110 -4.81 11.38 16.38
CA ALA A 110 -5.57 12.62 16.18
C ALA A 110 -5.41 13.66 17.30
N PHE A 111 -4.72 13.29 18.39
CA PHE A 111 -4.44 14.18 19.52
C PHE A 111 -2.97 14.07 19.93
N ASP A 112 -2.36 15.19 20.29
CA ASP A 112 -0.99 15.21 20.81
C ASP A 112 -0.94 14.75 22.29
N ALA A 113 0.28 14.67 22.84
CA ALA A 113 0.49 14.29 24.24
C ALA A 113 -0.13 15.28 25.26
N GLY A 114 -0.43 16.51 24.84
CA GLY A 114 -1.14 17.52 25.63
C GLY A 114 -2.67 17.45 25.51
N GLY A 115 -3.20 16.55 24.67
CA GLY A 115 -4.63 16.41 24.40
C GLY A 115 -5.16 17.42 23.37
N ASN A 116 -4.31 18.17 22.69
CA ASN A 116 -4.72 19.07 21.63
C ASN A 116 -4.99 18.28 20.35
N ARG A 117 -5.95 18.74 19.54
CA ARG A 117 -6.21 18.14 18.24
C ARG A 117 -5.03 18.36 17.30
N CYS A 118 -4.69 17.31 16.58
CA CYS A 118 -3.71 17.38 15.51
C CYS A 118 -4.26 18.13 14.28
N PRO A 119 -3.39 18.66 13.40
CA PRO A 119 -3.80 19.18 12.10
C PRO A 119 -4.55 18.14 11.27
N THR A 120 -5.49 18.60 10.48
CA THR A 120 -6.20 17.79 9.48
C THR A 120 -5.55 17.97 8.13
N TYR A 121 -5.07 16.87 7.54
CA TYR A 121 -4.50 16.82 6.21
C TYR A 121 -5.55 16.46 5.17
N THR A 122 -5.37 16.92 3.93
CA THR A 122 -6.32 16.71 2.81
C THR A 122 -5.81 15.75 1.74
N ASP A 123 -4.53 15.40 1.81
CA ASP A 123 -3.87 14.48 0.90
C ASP A 123 -2.67 13.81 1.57
N LEU A 124 -2.25 12.70 0.97
CA LEU A 124 -1.02 11.99 1.28
C LEU A 124 -0.13 11.95 0.04
N LEU A 125 1.17 12.08 0.25
CA LEU A 125 2.19 11.91 -0.78
C LEU A 125 2.73 10.49 -0.64
N VAL A 126 2.54 9.66 -1.68
CA VAL A 126 2.82 8.22 -1.61
C VAL A 126 3.87 7.84 -2.64
N ASN A 127 4.90 7.12 -2.23
CA ASN A 127 5.87 6.48 -3.13
C ASN A 127 5.66 4.97 -3.12
N LEU A 128 5.72 4.31 -4.28
CA LEU A 128 5.85 2.86 -4.28
C LEU A 128 7.20 2.47 -3.69
N PRO A 129 7.30 1.30 -3.05
CA PRO A 129 8.57 0.76 -2.57
C PRO A 129 9.64 0.84 -3.66
N ASP A 130 10.82 1.34 -3.29
CA ASP A 130 12.00 1.46 -4.17
C ASP A 130 11.80 2.32 -5.44
N THR A 131 10.79 3.20 -5.45
CA THR A 131 10.57 4.16 -6.55
C THR A 131 10.63 5.61 -6.08
N PRO A 132 11.17 6.53 -6.89
CA PRO A 132 11.19 7.96 -6.54
C PRO A 132 9.91 8.70 -6.93
N VAL A 133 8.97 8.04 -7.62
CA VAL A 133 7.75 8.69 -8.13
C VAL A 133 6.74 8.85 -7.00
N VAL A 134 6.22 10.08 -6.84
CA VAL A 134 5.26 10.45 -5.80
C VAL A 134 3.86 10.56 -6.40
N PHE A 135 2.89 9.89 -5.79
CA PHE A 135 1.46 10.04 -6.03
C PHE A 135 0.88 11.00 -5.00
N THR A 136 0.14 12.02 -5.42
CA THR A 136 -0.70 12.80 -4.52
C THR A 136 -2.06 12.13 -4.43
N VAL A 137 -2.37 11.55 -3.28
CA VAL A 137 -3.60 10.79 -3.04
C VAL A 137 -4.54 11.62 -2.16
N PRO A 138 -5.70 12.05 -2.66
CA PRO A 138 -6.69 12.75 -1.84
C PRO A 138 -7.15 11.88 -0.68
N ALA A 139 -7.00 12.39 0.55
CA ALA A 139 -7.32 11.66 1.77
C ALA A 139 -7.40 12.61 2.97
N THR A 140 -8.48 12.55 3.74
CA THR A 140 -8.63 13.40 4.94
C THR A 140 -8.19 12.66 6.20
N ILE A 141 -7.14 13.09 6.88
CA ILE A 141 -6.66 12.44 8.11
C ILE A 141 -6.13 13.45 9.14
N ASP A 142 -6.52 13.29 10.41
CA ASP A 142 -5.95 14.06 11.52
C ASP A 142 -4.64 13.39 11.94
N ALA A 143 -3.51 14.11 11.98
CA ALA A 143 -2.24 13.48 12.31
C ALA A 143 -1.25 14.41 13.00
N CYS A 144 -0.69 13.98 14.13
CA CYS A 144 0.56 14.55 14.67
C CYS A 144 1.77 13.67 14.35
N GLN A 145 1.50 12.39 14.08
CA GLN A 145 2.46 11.36 13.70
C GLN A 145 1.76 10.43 12.72
N LEU A 146 2.54 9.86 11.81
CA LEU A 146 2.07 8.85 10.86
C LEU A 146 2.89 7.58 11.01
N GLN A 147 2.20 6.45 10.84
CA GLN A 147 2.78 5.14 10.67
C GLN A 147 2.27 4.55 9.37
N VAL A 148 3.10 3.74 8.74
CA VAL A 148 2.73 2.96 7.55
C VAL A 148 3.08 1.50 7.79
N HIS A 149 2.14 0.63 7.46
CA HIS A 149 2.30 -0.81 7.63
C HIS A 149 2.76 -1.51 6.34
N PRO A 150 3.15 -2.79 6.40
CA PRO A 150 3.53 -3.53 5.20
C PRO A 150 2.39 -3.62 4.20
N ILE A 151 2.75 -3.66 2.92
CA ILE A 151 1.82 -3.97 1.85
C ILE A 151 1.33 -5.41 2.03
N THR A 152 0.02 -5.60 1.96
CA THR A 152 -0.68 -6.88 2.07
C THR A 152 -1.71 -7.00 0.97
N GLU A 153 -2.31 -8.18 0.80
CA GLU A 153 -3.44 -8.32 -0.11
C GLU A 153 -4.62 -7.46 0.36
N ALA A 154 -5.27 -6.79 -0.60
CA ALA A 154 -6.52 -6.12 -0.31
C ALA A 154 -7.60 -7.16 0.02
N ALA A 155 -8.35 -6.92 1.08
CA ALA A 155 -9.55 -7.73 1.32
C ALA A 155 -10.51 -7.55 0.13
N PRO A 156 -11.18 -8.62 -0.35
CA PRO A 156 -12.16 -8.49 -1.41
C PRO A 156 -13.26 -7.51 -0.97
N GLN A 157 -13.55 -6.51 -1.81
CA GLN A 157 -14.63 -5.56 -1.56
C GLN A 157 -15.95 -6.32 -1.53
N SER A 158 -16.52 -6.47 -0.34
CA SER A 158 -17.83 -7.08 -0.15
C SER A 158 -18.89 -6.03 -0.48
N GLY A 159 -19.31 -5.97 -1.75
CA GLY A 159 -20.50 -5.21 -2.13
C GLY A 159 -20.39 -4.43 -3.43
N GLU A 160 -20.54 -5.13 -4.55
CA GLU A 160 -21.22 -4.57 -5.73
C GLU A 160 -22.22 -5.63 -6.20
N SER A 161 -23.36 -5.70 -5.51
CA SER A 161 -24.52 -6.45 -5.98
C SER A 161 -25.31 -5.52 -6.90
N ALA A 162 -25.40 -5.91 -8.17
CA ALA A 162 -26.36 -5.37 -9.14
C ALA A 162 -27.81 -5.64 -8.72
#